data_AF-A0A270N136-F1
#
_entry.id   AF-A0A270N136-F1
#
_cell.length_a   1.000
_cell.length_b   1.000
_cell.length_c   1.000
_cell.angle_alpha   90.00
_cell.angle_beta   90.00
_cell.angle_gamma   90.00
#
_symmetry.space_group_name_H-M   'P 1'
#
loop_
_entity.id
_entity.type
_entity.pdbx_description
1 polymer ?
#
loop_
_entity_poly.entity_id
_entity_poly.type
_entity_poly.pdbx_seq_one_letter_code
_entity_poly.pdbx_strand_id
1 'polypeptide(L)'
;FKNVFTGQERRPYSRATTAQKCVRAGGKHNDLDNVGYTARHHTFFEMLGNFSFGDYFKEQAISHAWELITKDFALPKDRLLVTVFSEDEDAAALWRKIAGLPDEKIIRIATSDNFWRMGDTGPCGPCSEIFFD
;
A
#
# COMPACT_ATOMS: atom_id res chain seq x y z
N PHE A 1 12.51 -6.65 -3.73
CA PHE A 1 12.13 -8.06 -3.94
C PHE A 1 11.60 -8.37 -5.36
N LYS A 2 12.09 -7.70 -6.42
CA LYS A 2 11.55 -7.85 -7.80
C LYS A 2 11.57 -9.30 -8.29
N ASN A 3 12.75 -9.93 -8.25
CA ASN A 3 12.96 -11.26 -8.80
C ASN A 3 12.21 -12.35 -8.02
N VAL A 4 11.94 -12.12 -6.73
CA VAL A 4 11.12 -13.02 -5.92
C VAL A 4 9.66 -12.99 -6.37
N PHE A 5 9.11 -11.79 -6.60
CA PHE A 5 7.75 -11.64 -7.11
C PHE A 5 7.57 -12.13 -8.55
N THR A 6 8.61 -12.12 -9.38
CA THR A 6 8.57 -12.69 -10.74
C THR A 6 8.93 -14.18 -10.78
N GLY A 7 9.22 -14.81 -9.64
CA GLY A 7 9.59 -16.23 -9.55
C GLY A 7 11.00 -16.57 -10.05
N GLN A 8 11.80 -15.57 -10.43
CA GLN A 8 13.18 -15.74 -10.89
C GLN A 8 14.15 -16.04 -9.73
N GLU A 9 13.79 -15.68 -8.51
CA GLU A 9 14.58 -15.91 -7.31
C GLU A 9 13.72 -16.54 -6.21
N ARG A 10 14.27 -17.51 -5.48
CA ARG A 10 13.62 -18.12 -4.31
C ARG A 10 14.35 -17.73 -3.04
N ARG A 11 13.60 -17.50 -1.96
CA ARG A 11 14.12 -17.20 -0.62
C ARG A 11 13.75 -18.34 0.34
N PRO A 12 14.52 -18.57 1.42
CA PRO A 12 14.19 -19.56 2.44
C PRO A 12 13.00 -19.13 3.34
N TYR A 13 12.38 -17.98 3.05
CA TYR A 13 11.24 -17.41 3.76
C TYR A 13 10.17 -16.98 2.76
N SER A 14 8.90 -17.12 3.16
CA SER A 14 7.72 -16.72 2.39
C SER A 14 7.16 -15.35 2.78
N ARG A 15 7.68 -14.75 3.86
CA ARG A 15 7.30 -13.43 4.37
C ARG A 15 8.55 -12.60 4.65
N ALA A 16 8.46 -11.29 4.48
CA ALA A 16 9.53 -10.37 4.85
C ALA A 16 8.95 -9.02 5.33
N THR A 17 9.75 -8.27 6.08
CA THR A 17 9.48 -6.86 6.40
C THR A 17 10.77 -6.06 6.27
N THR A 18 10.69 -4.80 5.83
CA THR A 18 11.86 -3.91 5.68
C THR A 18 11.50 -2.45 5.97
N ALA A 19 12.49 -1.68 6.44
CA ALA A 19 12.54 -0.23 6.29
C ALA A 19 13.53 0.10 5.15
N GLN A 20 13.00 0.36 3.96
CA GLN A 20 13.80 0.56 2.75
C GLN A 20 14.10 2.04 2.57
N LYS A 21 15.38 2.39 2.45
CA LYS A 21 15.79 3.74 2.02
C LYS A 21 15.43 3.95 0.55
N CYS A 22 14.71 5.02 0.24
CA CYS A 22 14.16 5.35 -1.06
C CYS A 22 14.63 6.74 -1.50
N VAL A 23 14.89 6.90 -2.81
CA VAL A 23 15.13 8.20 -3.45
C VAL A 23 14.18 8.36 -4.63
N ARG A 24 13.45 9.47 -4.69
CA ARG A 24 12.54 9.86 -5.78
C ARG A 24 12.92 11.22 -6.35
N ALA A 25 13.98 11.24 -7.13
CA ALA A 25 14.55 12.45 -7.75
C ALA A 25 14.76 12.30 -9.27
N GLY A 26 14.05 11.37 -9.92
CA GLY A 26 14.16 11.15 -11.36
C GLY A 26 13.42 9.91 -11.85
N GLY A 27 13.19 9.84 -13.17
CA GLY A 27 12.46 8.74 -13.82
C GLY A 27 10.95 8.78 -13.54
N LYS A 28 10.32 7.59 -13.50
CA LYS A 28 8.86 7.45 -13.31
C LYS A 28 8.34 8.05 -11.99
N HIS A 29 9.13 7.97 -10.92
CA HIS A 29 8.78 8.49 -9.61
C HIS A 29 9.73 9.63 -9.26
N ASN A 30 9.32 10.85 -9.59
CA ASN A 30 10.10 12.06 -9.35
C ASN A 30 9.30 13.06 -8.51
N ASP A 31 9.75 13.29 -7.29
CA ASP A 31 9.13 14.23 -6.36
C ASP A 31 9.96 15.52 -6.21
N LEU A 32 11.04 15.70 -6.99
CA LEU A 32 12.01 16.79 -6.84
C LEU A 32 11.34 18.17 -6.87
N ASP A 33 10.44 18.41 -7.82
CA ASP A 33 9.77 19.70 -7.99
C ASP A 33 8.67 19.95 -6.93
N ASN A 34 8.27 18.91 -6.18
CA ASN A 34 7.25 19.01 -5.12
C ASN A 34 7.86 19.32 -3.75
N VAL A 35 9.17 19.11 -3.59
CA VAL A 35 9.87 19.29 -2.30
C VAL A 35 9.94 20.77 -1.96
N GLY A 36 9.55 21.11 -0.74
CA GLY A 36 9.48 22.49 -0.23
C GLY A 36 8.17 23.21 -0.54
N TYR A 37 7.33 22.68 -1.44
CA TYR A 37 6.02 23.26 -1.78
C TYR A 37 4.85 22.53 -1.11
N THR A 38 5.08 21.33 -0.62
CA THR A 38 4.04 20.49 -0.01
C THR A 38 4.54 19.89 1.29
N ALA A 39 3.61 19.57 2.20
CA ALA A 39 3.93 19.01 3.51
C ALA A 39 4.26 17.50 3.49
N ARG A 40 4.24 16.85 2.31
CA ARG A 40 4.26 15.37 2.21
C ARG A 40 5.29 14.78 1.24
N HIS A 41 6.02 15.61 0.50
CA HIS A 41 6.98 15.14 -0.49
C HIS A 41 8.42 15.35 -0.03
N HIS A 42 9.23 14.29 -0.15
CA HIS A 42 10.66 14.28 0.10
C HIS A 42 11.39 13.64 -1.08
N THR A 43 12.64 14.05 -1.33
CA THR A 43 13.51 13.35 -2.30
C THR A 43 14.05 12.05 -1.72
N PHE A 44 14.46 12.05 -0.45
CA PHE A 44 14.91 10.87 0.29
C PHE A 44 13.95 10.58 1.44
N PHE A 45 13.53 9.32 1.58
CA PHE A 45 12.64 8.87 2.65
C PHE A 45 12.82 7.38 2.92
N GLU A 46 12.24 6.88 4.01
CA GLU A 46 12.17 5.45 4.31
C GLU A 46 10.77 4.91 4.03
N MET A 47 10.69 3.79 3.32
CA MET A 47 9.47 3.08 3.04
C MET A 47 9.40 1.81 3.89
N LEU A 48 8.47 1.80 4.83
CA LEU A 48 8.15 0.61 5.63
C LEU A 48 7.26 -0.31 4.80
N GLY A 49 7.54 -1.61 4.80
CA GLY A 49 6.72 -2.57 4.06
C GLY A 49 6.83 -3.99 4.57
N ASN A 50 5.70 -4.71 4.55
CA ASN A 50 5.61 -6.15 4.74
C ASN A 50 5.25 -6.84 3.40
N PHE A 51 5.92 -7.93 3.09
CA PHE A 51 5.85 -8.61 1.80
C PHE A 51 5.46 -10.08 2.00
N SER A 52 4.52 -10.53 1.18
CA SER A 52 4.11 -11.94 1.06
C SER A 52 4.58 -12.50 -0.27
N PHE A 53 5.29 -13.62 -0.24
CA PHE A 53 5.76 -14.33 -1.43
C PHE A 53 4.95 -15.61 -1.61
N GLY A 54 3.69 -15.46 -2.03
CA GLY A 54 2.76 -16.59 -2.21
C GLY A 54 2.26 -17.21 -0.91
N ASP A 55 2.21 -16.42 0.18
CA ASP A 55 1.81 -16.88 1.51
C ASP A 55 0.43 -16.35 1.89
N TYR A 56 0.37 -15.09 2.32
CA TYR A 56 -0.86 -14.38 2.62
C TYR A 56 -1.29 -13.45 1.49
N PHE A 57 -2.58 -13.10 1.45
CA PHE A 57 -3.17 -12.23 0.43
C PHE A 57 -3.99 -11.10 1.07
N LYS A 58 -5.03 -10.61 0.37
CA LYS A 58 -5.79 -9.39 0.73
C LYS A 58 -6.25 -9.35 2.20
N GLU A 59 -6.92 -10.40 2.69
CA GLU A 59 -7.52 -10.40 4.04
C GLU A 59 -6.46 -10.17 5.14
N GLN A 60 -5.37 -10.96 5.12
CA GLN A 60 -4.30 -10.81 6.10
C GLN A 60 -3.47 -9.53 5.89
N ALA A 61 -3.29 -9.08 4.64
CA ALA A 61 -2.62 -7.81 4.37
C ALA A 61 -3.38 -6.62 4.99
N ILE A 62 -4.71 -6.58 4.80
CA ILE A 62 -5.59 -5.56 5.38
C ILE A 62 -5.58 -5.66 6.92
N SER A 63 -5.72 -6.87 7.48
CA SER A 63 -5.69 -7.07 8.94
C SER A 63 -4.39 -6.59 9.58
N HIS A 64 -3.22 -6.91 9.00
CA HIS A 64 -1.94 -6.44 9.54
C HIS A 64 -1.82 -4.92 9.51
N ALA A 65 -2.19 -4.28 8.39
CA ALA A 65 -2.15 -2.84 8.26
C ALA A 65 -3.08 -2.15 9.26
N TRP A 66 -4.32 -2.64 9.37
CA TRP A 66 -5.33 -2.07 10.26
C TRP A 66 -4.99 -2.26 11.75
N GLU A 67 -4.49 -3.43 12.14
CA GLU A 67 -4.03 -3.68 13.50
C GLU A 67 -2.88 -2.73 13.87
N LEU A 68 -1.84 -2.65 13.04
CA LEU A 68 -0.70 -1.79 13.30
C LEU A 68 -1.12 -0.33 13.53
N ILE A 69 -1.92 0.23 12.63
CA ILE A 69 -2.26 1.66 12.70
C ILE A 69 -3.28 1.98 13.81
N THR A 70 -4.22 1.08 14.10
CA THR A 70 -5.31 1.37 15.05
C THR A 70 -5.06 0.86 16.47
N LYS A 71 -4.26 -0.19 16.63
CA LYS A 71 -3.95 -0.79 17.93
C LYS A 71 -2.57 -0.36 18.42
N ASP A 72 -1.53 -0.56 17.62
CA ASP A 72 -0.15 -0.31 18.06
C ASP A 72 0.21 1.17 18.00
N PHE A 73 -0.13 1.84 16.88
CA PHE A 73 0.02 3.30 16.75
C PHE A 73 -1.15 4.08 17.35
N ALA A 74 -2.23 3.39 17.73
CA ALA A 74 -3.40 3.96 18.37
C ALA A 74 -4.02 5.16 17.62
N LEU A 75 -3.99 5.14 16.28
CA LEU A 75 -4.60 6.20 15.49
C LEU A 75 -6.13 6.17 15.62
N PRO A 76 -6.79 7.34 15.71
CA PRO A 76 -8.24 7.45 15.79
C PRO A 76 -8.91 6.93 14.50
N LYS A 77 -9.70 5.87 14.63
CA LYS A 77 -10.39 5.19 13.50
C LYS A 77 -11.33 6.12 12.74
N ASP A 78 -11.90 7.10 13.43
CA ASP A 78 -12.79 8.12 12.88
C ASP A 78 -12.07 9.11 11.94
N ARG A 79 -10.74 9.18 11.96
CA ARG A 79 -9.94 9.98 11.01
C ARG A 79 -9.36 9.16 9.86
N LEU A 80 -9.62 7.86 9.84
CA LEU A 80 -9.14 6.97 8.79
C LEU A 80 -10.22 6.78 7.71
N LEU A 81 -9.79 6.78 6.46
CA LEU A 81 -10.55 6.36 5.29
C LEU A 81 -9.65 5.53 4.37
N VAL A 82 -10.24 4.73 3.50
CA VAL A 82 -9.50 3.86 2.59
C VAL A 82 -9.96 4.04 1.15
N THR A 83 -9.02 3.85 0.22
CA THR A 83 -9.33 3.75 -1.22
C THR A 83 -9.13 2.32 -1.70
N VAL A 84 -9.93 1.88 -2.66
CA VAL A 84 -9.78 0.59 -3.35
C VAL A 84 -9.92 0.79 -4.86
N PHE A 85 -9.34 -0.12 -5.64
CA PHE A 85 -9.57 -0.12 -7.08
C PHE A 85 -11.05 -0.35 -7.37
N SER A 86 -11.63 0.37 -8.35
CA SER A 86 -13.08 0.39 -8.56
C SER A 86 -13.70 -0.99 -8.82
N GLU A 87 -12.95 -1.88 -9.47
CA GLU A 87 -13.35 -3.25 -9.80
C GLU A 87 -12.96 -4.28 -8.72
N ASP A 88 -12.23 -3.87 -7.67
CA ASP A 88 -11.80 -4.77 -6.58
C ASP A 88 -12.86 -4.85 -5.46
N GLU A 89 -13.96 -5.55 -5.76
CA GLU A 89 -15.05 -5.81 -4.82
C GLU A 89 -14.58 -6.56 -3.56
N ASP A 90 -13.61 -7.46 -3.71
CA ASP A 90 -13.07 -8.24 -2.59
C ASP A 90 -12.43 -7.31 -1.55
N ALA A 91 -11.61 -6.35 -1.99
CA ALA A 91 -10.96 -5.41 -1.09
C ALA A 91 -11.99 -4.54 -0.36
N ALA A 92 -13.03 -4.06 -1.05
CA ALA A 92 -14.11 -3.30 -0.43
C ALA A 92 -14.85 -4.12 0.65
N ALA A 93 -15.19 -5.38 0.34
CA ALA A 93 -15.84 -6.28 1.29
C ALA A 93 -14.96 -6.59 2.51
N LEU A 94 -13.65 -6.78 2.29
CA LEU A 94 -12.70 -7.03 3.37
C LEU A 94 -12.52 -5.82 4.28
N TRP A 95 -12.47 -4.59 3.74
CA TRP A 95 -12.42 -3.39 4.56
C TRP A 95 -13.65 -3.22 5.46
N ARG A 96 -14.86 -3.49 4.95
CA ARG A 96 -16.08 -3.52 5.78
C ARG A 96 -15.98 -4.55 6.89
N LYS A 97 -15.55 -5.78 6.55
CA LYS A 97 -15.48 -6.91 7.48
C LYS A 97 -14.42 -6.71 8.57
N ILE A 98 -13.22 -6.29 8.19
CA ILE A 98 -12.03 -6.26 9.06
C ILE A 98 -11.97 -4.94 9.83
N ALA A 99 -12.14 -3.82 9.14
CA ALA A 99 -12.00 -2.50 9.74
C ALA A 99 -13.30 -1.95 10.32
N GLY A 100 -14.45 -2.52 9.93
CA GLY A 100 -15.76 -2.01 10.33
C GLY A 100 -16.06 -0.63 9.74
N LEU A 101 -15.40 -0.26 8.63
CA LEU A 101 -15.59 1.05 8.00
C LEU A 101 -16.94 1.10 7.30
N PRO A 102 -17.70 2.22 7.45
CA PRO A 102 -18.89 2.45 6.67
C PRO A 102 -18.53 2.70 5.19
N ASP A 103 -19.50 2.49 4.29
CA ASP A 103 -19.29 2.63 2.85
C ASP A 103 -18.77 4.02 2.43
N GLU A 104 -19.19 5.08 3.13
CA GLU A 104 -18.72 6.45 2.88
C GLU A 104 -17.22 6.65 3.12
N LYS A 105 -16.57 5.74 3.86
CA LYS A 105 -15.12 5.74 4.12
C LYS A 105 -14.34 4.76 3.25
N ILE A 106 -15.02 4.08 2.32
CA ILE A 106 -14.41 3.14 1.37
C ILE A 106 -14.60 3.71 -0.04
N ILE A 107 -13.61 4.51 -0.47
CA ILE A 107 -13.66 5.24 -1.73
C ILE A 107 -13.18 4.33 -2.87
N ARG A 108 -13.96 4.24 -3.94
CA ARG A 108 -13.61 3.46 -5.14
C ARG A 108 -12.98 4.36 -6.18
N ILE A 109 -11.78 4.00 -6.64
CA ILE A 109 -11.02 4.78 -7.61
C ILE A 109 -10.69 3.89 -8.82
N ALA A 110 -11.11 4.32 -10.01
CA ALA A 110 -10.91 3.59 -11.27
C ALA A 110 -9.59 3.93 -11.99
N THR A 111 -8.87 4.95 -11.50
CA THR A 111 -7.63 5.44 -12.11
C THR A 111 -6.43 4.62 -11.67
N SER A 112 -5.26 4.97 -12.22
CA SER A 112 -3.98 4.39 -11.84
C SER A 112 -3.60 4.57 -10.38
N ASP A 113 -4.29 5.45 -9.65
CA ASP A 113 -4.00 5.72 -8.24
C ASP A 113 -4.21 4.46 -7.38
N ASN A 114 -5.21 3.64 -7.72
CA ASN A 114 -5.44 2.34 -7.08
C ASN A 114 -5.02 1.14 -7.94
N PHE A 115 -4.16 1.35 -8.94
CA PHE A 115 -3.55 0.26 -9.72
C PHE A 115 -2.03 0.41 -9.76
N TRP A 116 -1.36 -0.28 -8.83
CA TRP A 116 0.09 -0.16 -8.71
C TRP A 116 0.83 -0.98 -9.77
N ARG A 117 1.88 -0.38 -10.34
CA ARG A 117 2.79 -1.03 -11.30
C ARG A 117 4.23 -0.66 -10.99
N MET A 118 5.10 -1.66 -10.93
CA MET A 118 6.53 -1.44 -10.66
C MET A 118 7.21 -0.52 -11.70
N GLY A 119 6.81 -0.64 -12.96
CA GLY A 119 7.35 0.08 -14.11
C GLY A 119 6.50 -0.20 -15.33
N ASP A 120 7.06 -0.01 -16.53
CA ASP A 120 6.36 -0.34 -17.78
C ASP A 120 6.18 -1.87 -17.93
N THR A 121 7.09 -2.64 -17.35
CA THR A 121 7.02 -4.11 -17.26
C THR A 121 7.30 -4.58 -15.83
N GLY A 122 6.72 -5.72 -15.44
CA GLY A 122 6.93 -6.35 -14.14
C GLY A 122 5.64 -6.56 -13.34
N PRO A 123 5.75 -6.92 -12.04
CA PRO A 123 4.60 -7.15 -11.18
C PRO A 123 3.69 -5.91 -11.08
N CYS A 124 2.38 -6.15 -11.12
CA CYS A 124 1.34 -5.14 -10.97
C CYS A 124 0.08 -5.74 -10.35
N GLY A 125 -0.86 -4.89 -9.94
CA GLY A 125 -2.16 -5.29 -9.45
C GLY A 125 -2.95 -4.14 -8.83
N PRO A 126 -4.22 -4.37 -8.47
CA PRO A 126 -4.98 -3.42 -7.68
C PRO A 126 -4.30 -3.18 -6.33
N CYS A 127 -4.35 -1.95 -5.85
CA CYS A 127 -3.90 -1.59 -4.51
C CYS A 127 -5.01 -0.87 -3.74
N SER A 128 -4.81 -0.82 -2.43
CA SER A 128 -5.66 -0.10 -1.51
C SER A 128 -4.79 0.77 -0.61
N GLU A 129 -5.21 2.00 -0.38
CA GLU A 129 -4.46 2.98 0.39
C GLU A 129 -5.28 3.41 1.61
N ILE A 130 -4.60 3.73 2.70
CA ILE A 130 -5.22 4.28 3.91
C ILE A 130 -4.80 5.75 4.00
N PHE A 131 -5.79 6.62 4.19
CA PHE A 131 -5.58 8.05 4.42
C PHE A 131 -5.92 8.41 5.85
N PHE A 132 -5.20 9.40 6.35
CA PHE A 132 -5.47 10.04 7.64
C PHE A 132 -5.88 11.48 7.36
N ASP A 133 -7.15 11.80 7.61
CA ASP A 133 -7.66 13.18 7.68
C ASP A 133 -7.12 13.85 8.94
#